data_AF-A0A925BZU5-F1
#
_entry.id   AF-A0A925BZU5-F1
#
_cell.length_a   1.000
_cell.length_b   1.000
_cell.length_c   1.000
_cell.angle_alpha   90.00
_cell.angle_beta   90.00
_cell.angle_gamma   90.00
#
_symmetry.space_group_name_H-M   'P 1'
#
loop_
_entity.id
_entity.type
_entity.pdbx_description
1 polymer ?
#
loop_
_entity_poly.entity_id
_entity_poly.type
_entity_poly.pdbx_seq_one_letter_code
_entity_poly.pdbx_strand_id
1 'polypeptide(L)'
;ELDNGKYKVAAMPKQAGRDSHEAHMRNFVDCIKTGKDPECTIENGRLVAMYAHMANIALRTNSRLEWNEATKNFGNNAAANALITPAYRKPWVLPKI
;
A
#
# COMPACT_ATOMS: atom_id res chain seq x y z
N GLU A 1 4.18 16.43 14.05
CA GLU A 1 5.07 17.61 14.04
C GLU A 1 4.59 18.63 15.04
N LEU A 2 5.51 19.31 15.72
CA LEU A 2 5.21 20.45 16.58
C LEU A 2 5.18 21.71 15.71
N ASP A 3 4.17 22.56 15.90
CA ASP A 3 4.11 23.92 15.36
C ASP A 3 4.02 24.88 16.56
N ASN A 4 4.99 25.78 16.67
CA ASN A 4 5.13 26.70 17.81
C ASN A 4 5.01 26.00 19.20
N GLY A 5 5.62 24.83 19.34
CA GLY A 5 5.60 24.06 20.59
C GLY A 5 4.28 23.35 20.90
N LYS A 6 3.30 23.36 19.97
CA LYS A 6 2.04 22.62 20.09
C LYS A 6 2.00 21.49 19.06
N TYR A 7 1.51 20.32 19.45
CA TYR A 7 1.28 19.23 18.51
C TYR A 7 0.18 19.64 17.52
N LYS A 8 0.43 19.43 16.23
CA LYS A 8 -0.55 19.69 15.15
C LYS A 8 -1.80 18.79 15.23
N VAL A 9 -1.79 17.76 16.08
CA VAL A 9 -2.91 16.84 16.30
C VAL A 9 -3.14 16.67 17.80
N ALA A 10 -4.42 16.53 18.19
CA ALA A 10 -4.78 16.24 19.57
C ALA A 10 -4.21 14.89 20.00
N ALA A 11 -3.76 14.78 21.27
CA ALA A 11 -3.33 13.51 21.83
C ALA A 11 -4.52 12.54 21.83
N MET A 12 -4.39 11.43 21.13
CA MET A 12 -5.40 10.38 21.16
C MET A 12 -5.38 9.68 22.52
N PRO A 13 -6.53 9.39 23.13
CA PRO A 13 -6.57 8.62 24.37
C PRO A 13 -5.99 7.22 24.12
N LYS A 14 -5.33 6.66 25.13
CA LYS A 14 -4.80 5.29 25.07
C LYS A 14 -5.99 4.32 24.88
N GLN A 15 -6.00 3.60 23.76
CA GLN A 15 -6.97 2.56 23.50
C GLN A 15 -6.47 1.22 24.06
N ALA A 16 -7.37 0.41 24.60
CA ALA A 16 -7.04 -0.96 24.95
C ALA A 16 -6.67 -1.74 23.68
N GLY A 17 -5.51 -2.40 23.69
CA GLY A 17 -5.13 -3.28 22.60
C GLY A 17 -6.04 -4.50 22.58
N ARG A 18 -6.53 -4.86 21.40
CA ARG A 18 -7.07 -6.20 21.13
C ARG A 18 -5.97 -7.02 20.47
N ASP A 19 -5.87 -8.31 20.79
CA ASP A 19 -5.04 -9.21 19.99
C ASP A 19 -5.67 -9.36 18.60
N SER A 20 -5.21 -8.52 17.68
CA SER A 20 -5.64 -8.53 16.28
C SER A 20 -5.07 -9.72 15.52
N HIS A 21 -3.99 -10.33 16.00
CA HIS A 21 -3.29 -11.40 15.32
C HIS A 21 -4.09 -12.70 15.37
N GLU A 22 -4.57 -13.10 16.56
CA GLU A 22 -5.41 -14.29 16.70
C GLU A 22 -6.68 -14.19 15.85
N ALA A 23 -7.35 -13.04 15.89
CA ALA A 23 -8.57 -12.80 15.12
C ALA A 23 -8.31 -12.89 13.60
N HIS A 24 -7.19 -12.34 13.12
CA HIS A 24 -6.84 -12.35 11.71
C HIS A 24 -6.48 -13.77 11.22
N MET A 25 -5.74 -14.54 12.02
CA MET A 25 -5.42 -15.94 11.71
C MET A 25 -6.68 -16.82 11.66
N ARG A 26 -7.60 -16.63 12.61
CA ARG A 26 -8.88 -17.36 12.61
C ARG A 26 -9.68 -17.08 11.35
N ASN A 27 -9.83 -15.81 10.97
CA ASN A 27 -10.49 -15.43 9.72
C ASN A 27 -9.86 -16.13 8.51
N PHE A 28 -8.53 -16.09 8.40
CA PHE A 28 -7.83 -16.74 7.28
C PHE A 28 -8.13 -18.25 7.18
N VAL A 29 -8.06 -18.97 8.30
CA VAL A 29 -8.35 -20.42 8.32
C VAL A 29 -9.82 -20.71 7.96
N ASP A 30 -10.75 -19.88 8.45
CA ASP A 30 -12.18 -20.04 8.15
C ASP A 30 -12.47 -19.76 6.67
N CYS A 31 -11.82 -18.78 6.07
CA CYS A 31 -11.92 -18.48 4.64
C CYS A 31 -11.39 -19.64 3.78
N ILE A 32 -10.28 -20.27 4.15
CA ILE A 32 -9.79 -21.49 3.48
C ILE A 32 -10.84 -22.60 3.52
N LYS A 33 -11.46 -22.84 4.68
CA LYS A 33 -12.44 -23.92 4.87
C LYS A 33 -13.74 -23.68 4.10
N THR A 34 -14.16 -22.42 4.00
CA THR A 34 -15.47 -22.04 3.45
C THR A 34 -15.41 -21.59 2.00
N GLY A 35 -14.24 -21.24 1.48
CA GLY A 35 -14.07 -20.60 0.18
C GLY A 35 -14.55 -19.15 0.12
N LYS A 36 -14.84 -18.52 1.27
CA LYS A 36 -15.17 -17.09 1.34
C LYS A 36 -13.91 -16.24 1.27
N ASP A 37 -14.07 -14.99 0.83
CA ASP A 37 -12.99 -14.02 0.88
C ASP A 37 -12.58 -13.68 2.32
N PRO A 38 -11.28 -13.44 2.58
CA PRO A 38 -10.81 -12.88 3.84
C PRO A 38 -11.26 -11.42 4.02
N GLU A 39 -11.28 -10.95 5.26
CA GLU A 39 -11.54 -9.52 5.58
C GLU A 39 -10.56 -8.60 4.84
N CYS A 40 -9.32 -9.07 4.63
CA CYS A 40 -8.34 -8.42 3.77
C CYS A 40 -8.28 -9.15 2.42
N THR A 41 -9.16 -8.77 1.50
CA THR A 41 -9.18 -9.32 0.14
C THR A 41 -7.88 -9.04 -0.61
N ILE A 42 -7.65 -9.77 -1.71
CA ILE A 42 -6.49 -9.54 -2.60
C ILE A 42 -6.48 -8.10 -3.13
N GLU A 43 -7.66 -7.54 -3.44
CA GLU A 43 -7.77 -6.16 -3.90
C GLU A 43 -7.37 -5.16 -2.80
N ASN A 44 -7.80 -5.38 -1.55
CA ASN A 44 -7.35 -4.55 -0.43
C ASN A 44 -5.82 -4.61 -0.28
N GLY A 45 -5.24 -5.80 -0.36
CA GLY A 45 -3.79 -6.00 -0.34
C GLY A 45 -3.08 -5.25 -1.48
N ARG A 46 -3.61 -5.34 -2.70
CA ARG A 46 -3.11 -4.61 -3.87
C ARG A 46 -3.14 -3.10 -3.62
N LEU A 47 -4.26 -2.55 -3.19
CA LEU A 47 -4.44 -1.11 -3.00
C LEU A 47 -3.49 -0.56 -1.94
N VAL A 48 -3.36 -1.25 -0.80
CA VAL A 48 -2.44 -0.83 0.27
C VAL A 48 -0.99 -0.80 -0.23
N ALA A 49 -0.54 -1.85 -0.92
CA ALA A 49 0.80 -1.89 -1.49
C ALA A 49 1.00 -0.77 -2.52
N MET A 50 0.01 -0.56 -3.40
CA MET A 50 0.03 0.47 -4.42
C MET A 50 0.19 1.86 -3.80
N TYR A 51 -0.61 2.22 -2.80
CA TYR A 51 -0.53 3.52 -2.15
C TYR A 51 0.79 3.75 -1.40
N ALA A 52 1.30 2.72 -0.71
CA ALA A 52 2.61 2.78 -0.06
C ALA A 52 3.73 3.06 -1.07
N HIS A 53 3.68 2.42 -2.25
CA HIS A 53 4.64 2.67 -3.32
C HIS A 53 4.48 4.05 -3.94
N MET A 54 3.25 4.54 -4.19
CA MET A 54 3.03 5.88 -4.73
C MET A 54 3.64 6.97 -3.84
N ALA A 55 3.50 6.87 -2.52
CA ALA A 55 4.09 7.82 -1.58
C ALA A 55 5.63 7.83 -1.67
N ASN A 56 6.24 6.64 -1.74
CA ASN A 56 7.68 6.50 -1.91
C ASN A 56 8.17 7.06 -3.26
N ILE A 57 7.42 6.86 -4.35
CA ILE A 57 7.76 7.40 -5.67
C ILE A 57 7.63 8.93 -5.66
N ALA A 58 6.57 9.47 -5.06
CA ALA A 58 6.37 10.92 -4.91
C ALA A 58 7.56 11.58 -4.18
N LEU A 59 8.00 10.97 -3.08
CA LEU A 59 9.17 11.42 -2.32
C LEU A 59 10.45 11.37 -3.16
N ARG A 60 10.73 10.24 -3.82
CA ARG A 60 11.96 10.04 -4.62
C ARG A 60 12.06 10.96 -5.82
N THR A 61 10.93 11.38 -6.38
CA THR A 61 10.85 12.24 -7.57
C THR A 61 10.54 13.69 -7.23
N ASN A 62 10.39 14.01 -5.93
CA ASN A 62 9.96 15.31 -5.42
C ASN A 62 8.76 15.88 -6.21
N SER A 63 7.78 15.03 -6.48
CA SER A 63 6.66 15.32 -7.38
C SER A 63 5.31 15.11 -6.67
N ARG A 64 4.33 15.97 -6.96
CA ARG A 64 2.92 15.66 -6.69
C ARG A 64 2.45 14.69 -7.77
N LEU A 65 1.98 13.51 -7.36
CA LEU A 65 1.55 12.45 -8.27
C LEU A 65 0.03 12.32 -8.25
N GLU A 66 -0.55 12.10 -9.43
CA GLU A 66 -1.94 11.72 -9.59
C GLU A 66 -1.99 10.38 -10.31
N TRP A 67 -2.67 9.40 -9.72
CA TRP A 67 -2.78 8.08 -10.31
C TRP A 67 -3.95 8.01 -11.28
N ASN A 68 -3.69 7.53 -12.49
CA ASN A 68 -4.70 7.25 -13.48
C ASN A 68 -4.98 5.74 -13.51
N GLU A 69 -6.13 5.29 -12.97
CA GLU A 69 -6.46 3.86 -12.90
C GLU A 69 -6.61 3.21 -14.28
N ALA A 70 -7.10 3.96 -15.28
CA ALA A 70 -7.30 3.44 -16.63
C ALA A 70 -5.99 3.11 -17.35
N THR A 71 -4.94 3.91 -17.13
CA THR A 71 -3.62 3.73 -17.73
C THR A 71 -2.57 3.17 -16.76
N LYS A 72 -2.94 3.02 -15.48
CA LYS A 72 -2.13 2.51 -14.37
C LYS A 72 -0.76 3.22 -14.25
N ASN A 73 -0.77 4.55 -14.32
CA ASN A 73 0.45 5.37 -14.25
C ASN A 73 0.20 6.79 -13.71
N PHE A 74 1.24 7.62 -13.67
CA PHE A 74 1.23 9.00 -13.18
C PHE A 74 1.12 10.05 -14.30
N GLY A 75 0.41 9.74 -15.38
CA GLY A 75 0.26 10.62 -16.55
C GLY A 75 1.60 10.92 -17.21
N ASN A 76 1.91 12.20 -17.39
CA ASN A 76 3.11 12.67 -18.10
C ASN A 76 4.40 12.67 -17.24
N ASN A 77 4.35 12.23 -15.97
CA ASN A 77 5.53 12.21 -15.11
C ASN A 77 6.43 11.00 -15.43
N ALA A 78 7.32 11.17 -16.41
CA ALA A 78 8.23 10.12 -16.88
C ALA A 78 9.15 9.58 -15.76
N ALA A 79 9.64 10.45 -14.87
CA ALA A 79 10.51 10.06 -13.77
C ALA A 79 9.79 9.14 -12.75
N ALA A 80 8.53 9.45 -12.42
CA ALA A 80 7.71 8.62 -11.54
C ALA A 80 7.30 7.32 -12.22
N ASN A 81 6.92 7.38 -13.50
CA ASN A 81 6.52 6.20 -14.28
C ASN A 81 7.67 5.19 -14.42
N ALA A 82 8.92 5.65 -14.52
CA ALA A 82 10.11 4.81 -14.55
C ALA A 82 10.32 3.99 -13.24
N LEU A 83 9.63 4.34 -12.15
CA LEU A 83 9.73 3.67 -10.86
C LEU A 83 8.55 2.72 -10.56
N ILE A 84 7.55 2.63 -11.43
CA ILE A 84 6.40 1.72 -11.28
C ILE A 84 6.86 0.26 -11.42
N THR A 85 7.74 -0.02 -12.37
CA THR A 85 8.26 -1.36 -12.63
C THR A 85 9.73 -1.44 -12.24
N PRO A 86 10.13 -2.39 -11.39
CA PRO A 86 11.54 -2.56 -11.05
C PRO A 86 12.34 -3.09 -12.24
N ALA A 87 13.60 -2.70 -12.33
CA ALA A 87 14.54 -3.33 -13.26
C ALA A 87 14.88 -4.74 -12.76
N TYR A 88 14.43 -5.77 -13.49
CA TYR A 88 14.72 -7.16 -13.14
C TYR A 88 16.19 -7.50 -13.43
N ARG A 89 16.83 -8.21 -12.49
CA ARG A 89 18.20 -8.69 -12.66
C ARG A 89 18.22 -9.91 -13.58
N LYS A 90 19.05 -9.92 -14.62
CA LYS A 90 19.23 -11.10 -15.51
C LYS A 90 19.67 -12.36 -14.72
N PRO A 91 19.20 -13.56 -15.08
CA PRO A 91 18.27 -13.88 -16.18
C PRO A 91 16.79 -13.76 -15.82
N TRP A 92 16.44 -13.25 -14.64
CA TRP A 92 15.06 -13.20 -14.15
C TRP A 92 14.24 -12.18 -14.92
N VAL A 93 13.00 -12.54 -15.26
CA VAL A 93 12.02 -11.70 -15.93
C VAL A 93 10.67 -11.83 -15.25
N LEU A 94 9.82 -10.80 -15.36
CA LEU A 94 8.43 -10.90 -14.92
C LEU A 94 7.72 -11.97 -15.78
N PRO A 95 7.08 -12.99 -15.17
CA PRO A 95 6.32 -13.98 -15.91
C PRO A 95 5.19 -13.34 -16.72
N LYS A 96 4.97 -13.85 -17.93
CA LYS A 96 3.80 -13.52 -18.73
C LYS A 96 2.73 -14.56 -18.42
N ILE A 97 1.54 -14.11 -18.08
CA ILE A 97 0.34 -14.92 -17.88
C ILE A 97 -0.49 -14.85 -19.15
#